data_AF-A0A813KS35-F1
#
_entry.id   AF-A0A813KS35-F1
#
_cell.length_a   1.000
_cell.length_b   1.000
_cell.length_c   1.000
_cell.angle_alpha   90.00
_cell.angle_beta   90.00
_cell.angle_gamma   90.00
#
_symmetry.space_group_name_H-M   'P 1'
#
loop_
_entity.id
_entity.type
_entity.pdbx_description
1 polymer ?
#
loop_
_entity_poly.entity_id
_entity_poly.type
_entity_poly.pdbx_seq_one_letter_code
_entity_poly.pdbx_strand_id
1 'polypeptide(L)'
;LVSLNLSGQRPGVEGVAALVDAVRRSKSLRSLEMRSCHFGDAGGELFAALLQEGQEVHGLEHLDLENNFISFHTCQCLQQASRGQKLQLQLVGNQVLDEVLNAVSHGLGLLLAIVGSVFLGIAASEKPYHCKVAVALYCIALNVLYIASTLFHSFYALGPTVVWVFGVLDHCAIYLLIAGSYCPFLSVFFPGALSEQKLLVSLWVMAFSGMITTAFYRGPQKKWIELSLYLGMGWSCAGCLGEMMARMGPEGSRLLVAGGLFYTGGVPFFVKGKRTLGVPDHTIWHIFVLAGSMSHYFCVLWYCVPLAGKFNVQLQ
;
A
#
# COMPACT_ATOMS: atom_id res chain seq x y z
N LEU A 1 -11.03 3.54 40.50
CA LEU A 1 -11.27 3.97 39.11
C LEU A 1 -10.77 2.86 38.20
N VAL A 2 -11.60 2.35 37.28
CA VAL A 2 -11.25 1.21 36.40
C VAL A 2 -10.83 1.67 35.00
N SER A 3 -11.42 2.77 34.52
CA SER A 3 -11.07 3.41 33.25
C SER A 3 -10.78 4.88 33.46
N LEU A 4 -9.79 5.42 32.76
CA LEU A 4 -9.43 6.82 32.76
C LEU A 4 -9.25 7.29 31.32
N ASN A 5 -9.99 8.33 30.93
CA ASN A 5 -9.87 8.96 29.61
C ASN A 5 -9.34 10.39 29.76
N LEU A 6 -8.17 10.63 29.19
CA LEU A 6 -7.49 11.93 29.13
C LEU A 6 -7.26 12.37 27.68
N SER A 7 -8.03 11.83 26.74
CA SER A 7 -7.88 12.15 25.32
C SER A 7 -8.07 13.65 25.05
N GLY A 8 -7.24 14.21 24.17
CA GLY A 8 -7.23 15.63 23.82
C GLY A 8 -6.63 16.54 24.89
N GLN A 9 -6.26 16.03 26.06
CA GLN A 9 -5.56 16.80 27.08
C GLN A 9 -4.09 16.93 26.71
N ARG A 10 -3.44 18.05 27.07
CA ARG A 10 -2.02 18.30 26.77
C ARG A 10 -1.18 18.35 28.05
N PRO A 11 -1.01 17.21 28.75
CA PRO A 11 -0.31 17.17 30.04
C PRO A 11 1.20 17.46 29.93
N GLY A 12 1.76 17.45 28.72
CA GLY A 12 3.21 17.50 28.51
C GLY A 12 3.92 16.25 29.05
N VAL A 13 5.24 16.21 28.95
CA VAL A 13 6.04 15.05 29.37
C VAL A 13 6.00 14.86 30.89
N GLU A 14 6.04 15.95 31.66
CA GLU A 14 5.96 15.89 33.13
C GLU A 14 4.62 15.34 33.63
N GLY A 15 3.51 15.76 33.01
CA GLY A 15 2.19 15.22 33.35
C GLY A 15 2.05 13.76 32.94
N VAL A 16 2.65 13.34 31.83
CA VAL A 16 2.74 11.92 31.46
C VAL A 16 3.56 11.13 32.49
N ALA A 17 4.70 11.64 32.95
CA ALA A 17 5.51 10.99 33.97
C ALA A 17 4.73 10.79 35.28
N ALA A 18 4.07 11.85 35.76
CA ALA A 18 3.24 11.79 36.96
C ALA A 18 2.08 10.79 36.81
N LEU A 19 1.48 10.72 35.62
CA LEU A 19 0.43 9.75 35.31
C LEU A 19 0.96 8.32 35.30
N VAL A 20 2.11 8.06 34.67
CA VAL A 20 2.75 6.75 34.67
C VAL A 20 3.04 6.27 36.11
N ASP A 21 3.51 7.17 36.98
CA ASP A 21 3.67 6.87 38.42
C ASP A 21 2.34 6.63 39.15
N ALA A 22 1.26 7.29 38.74
CA ALA A 22 -0.06 7.04 39.27
C ALA A 22 -0.60 5.67 38.81
N VAL A 23 -0.33 5.27 37.56
CA VAL A 23 -0.69 3.95 37.02
C VAL A 23 0.00 2.84 37.81
N ARG A 24 1.32 2.93 38.06
CA ARG A 24 2.08 1.96 38.89
C ARG A 24 1.46 1.73 40.27
N ARG A 25 0.89 2.79 40.87
CA ARG A 25 0.30 2.74 42.21
C ARG A 25 -1.16 2.28 42.19
N SER A 26 -1.79 2.24 41.02
CA SER A 26 -3.20 1.90 40.90
C SER A 26 -3.42 0.39 40.87
N LYS A 27 -4.15 -0.13 41.86
CA LYS A 27 -4.55 -1.55 41.87
C LYS A 27 -5.77 -1.85 41.00
N SER A 28 -6.54 -0.82 40.64
CA SER A 28 -7.85 -0.97 39.99
C SER A 28 -7.91 -0.55 38.52
N LEU A 29 -6.98 0.27 38.04
CA LEU A 29 -7.05 0.79 36.67
C LEU A 29 -6.74 -0.33 35.66
N ARG A 30 -7.56 -0.41 34.61
CA ARG A 30 -7.45 -1.41 33.53
C ARG A 30 -7.43 -0.75 32.15
N SER A 31 -8.09 0.39 31.99
CA SER A 31 -8.12 1.12 30.72
C SER A 31 -7.58 2.52 30.90
N LEU A 32 -6.65 2.91 30.01
CA LEU A 32 -6.14 4.27 29.92
C LEU A 32 -6.21 4.75 28.48
N GLU A 33 -6.95 5.83 28.25
CA GLU A 33 -7.06 6.48 26.95
C GLU A 33 -6.37 7.84 26.95
N MET A 34 -5.39 8.01 26.07
CA MET A 34 -4.61 9.23 25.90
C MET A 34 -4.46 9.60 24.43
N ARG A 35 -5.56 9.59 23.68
CA ARG A 35 -5.53 9.94 22.26
C ARG A 35 -5.24 11.42 22.08
N SER A 36 -4.44 11.78 21.09
CA SER A 36 -4.22 13.19 20.70
C SER A 36 -3.73 14.07 21.86
N CYS A 37 -2.86 13.54 22.72
CA CYS A 37 -2.28 14.25 23.87
C CYS A 37 -0.95 14.94 23.56
N HIS A 38 -0.36 14.66 22.40
CA HIS A 38 0.80 15.35 21.81
C HIS A 38 2.09 15.28 22.63
N PHE A 39 2.34 14.17 23.33
CA PHE A 39 3.53 14.03 24.19
C PHE A 39 4.80 13.48 23.48
N GLY A 40 4.70 13.06 22.22
CA GLY A 40 5.83 12.65 21.39
C GLY A 40 6.61 11.45 21.93
N ASP A 41 7.85 11.30 21.46
CA ASP A 41 8.73 10.19 21.85
C ASP A 41 9.05 10.17 23.34
N ALA A 42 9.31 11.33 23.96
CA ALA A 42 9.64 11.41 25.38
C ALA A 42 8.51 10.83 26.26
N GLY A 43 7.24 11.13 25.97
CA GLY A 43 6.12 10.50 26.68
C GLY A 43 5.92 9.03 26.29
N GLY A 44 6.14 8.67 25.03
CA GLY A 44 6.08 7.28 24.57
C GLY A 44 7.12 6.38 25.24
N GLU A 45 8.33 6.88 25.48
CA GLU A 45 9.40 6.16 26.19
C GLU A 45 9.05 5.89 27.67
N LEU A 46 8.35 6.82 28.32
CA LEU A 46 7.85 6.61 29.69
C LEU A 46 6.83 5.46 29.73
N PHE A 47 5.93 5.39 28.75
CA PHE A 47 5.01 4.25 28.61
C PHE A 47 5.75 2.96 28.25
N ALA A 48 6.76 3.01 27.39
CA ALA A 48 7.56 1.84 27.05
C ALA A 48 8.27 1.28 28.30
N ALA A 49 8.83 2.15 29.15
CA ALA A 49 9.44 1.77 30.42
C ALA A 49 8.39 1.13 31.37
N LEU A 50 7.21 1.75 31.50
CA LEU A 50 6.11 1.17 32.29
C LEU A 50 5.72 -0.24 31.82
N LEU A 51 5.63 -0.44 30.51
CA LEU A 51 5.26 -1.74 29.94
C LEU A 51 6.37 -2.78 30.15
N GLN A 52 7.64 -2.39 30.15
CA GLN A 52 8.76 -3.29 30.44
C GLN A 52 8.77 -3.81 31.89
N GLU A 53 8.14 -3.10 32.82
CA GLU A 53 8.01 -3.54 34.22
C GLU A 53 7.04 -4.73 34.38
N GLY A 54 6.23 -5.03 33.37
CA GLY A 54 5.31 -6.17 33.36
C GLY A 54 3.87 -5.83 33.74
N GLN A 55 2.93 -6.65 33.25
CA GLN A 55 1.50 -6.39 33.38
C GLN A 55 1.01 -6.46 34.82
N GLU A 56 1.67 -7.27 35.65
CA GLU A 56 1.49 -7.35 37.10
C GLU A 56 1.78 -6.03 37.83
N VAL A 57 2.61 -5.15 37.27
CA VAL A 57 2.93 -3.84 37.85
C VAL A 57 1.90 -2.79 37.47
N HIS A 58 1.60 -2.63 36.17
CA HIS A 58 0.71 -1.57 35.69
C HIS A 58 -0.77 -1.94 35.62
N GLY A 59 -1.10 -3.23 35.58
CA GLY A 59 -2.48 -3.75 35.57
C GLY A 59 -3.32 -3.45 34.33
N LEU A 60 -2.85 -2.62 33.39
CA LEU A 60 -3.59 -2.24 32.18
C LEU A 60 -3.92 -3.45 31.27
N GLU A 61 -5.14 -3.46 30.75
CA GLU A 61 -5.67 -4.36 29.72
C GLU A 61 -5.93 -3.60 28.41
N HIS A 62 -6.14 -2.28 28.49
CA HIS A 62 -6.29 -1.39 27.34
C HIS A 62 -5.44 -0.13 27.54
N LEU A 63 -4.62 0.19 26.53
CA LEU A 63 -3.79 1.39 26.49
C LEU A 63 -3.90 2.03 25.11
N ASP A 64 -4.49 3.21 25.06
CA ASP A 64 -4.69 3.94 23.82
C ASP A 64 -3.78 5.17 23.74
N LEU A 65 -2.80 5.12 22.85
CA LEU A 65 -1.83 6.17 22.59
C LEU A 65 -1.93 6.69 21.14
N GLU A 66 -3.12 6.63 20.52
CA GLU A 66 -3.34 7.14 19.18
C GLU A 66 -2.98 8.64 19.03
N ASN A 67 -2.46 9.03 17.85
CA ASN A 67 -2.21 10.43 17.48
C ASN A 67 -1.32 11.23 18.45
N ASN A 68 -0.23 10.64 18.96
CA ASN A 68 0.66 11.28 19.94
C ASN A 68 2.01 11.74 19.39
N PHE A 69 2.20 11.75 18.06
CA PHE A 69 3.47 12.08 17.40
C PHE A 69 4.64 11.17 17.82
N ILE A 70 4.34 9.90 18.09
CA ILE A 70 5.34 8.90 18.45
C ILE A 70 6.03 8.39 17.17
N SER A 71 7.35 8.32 17.17
CA SER A 71 8.15 7.86 16.02
C SER A 71 8.11 6.33 15.87
N PHE A 72 8.56 5.84 14.72
CA PHE A 72 8.68 4.40 14.44
C PHE A 72 9.47 3.67 15.52
N HIS A 73 10.61 4.22 15.96
CA HIS A 73 11.48 3.59 16.95
C HIS A 73 10.73 3.39 18.29
N THR A 74 10.11 4.44 18.80
CA THR A 74 9.37 4.38 20.07
C THR A 74 8.13 3.49 19.96
N CYS A 75 7.42 3.49 18.82
CA CYS A 75 6.35 2.52 18.56
C CYS A 75 6.86 1.07 18.62
N GLN A 76 8.05 0.76 18.08
CA GLN A 76 8.65 -0.57 18.19
C GLN A 76 9.00 -0.91 19.65
N CYS A 77 9.55 0.03 20.42
CA CYS A 77 9.82 -0.16 21.84
C CYS A 77 8.54 -0.47 22.63
N LEU A 78 7.47 0.29 22.41
CA LEU A 78 6.15 0.06 23.02
C LEU A 78 5.59 -1.32 22.66
N GLN A 79 5.60 -1.67 21.37
CA GLN A 79 5.14 -2.99 20.89
C GLN A 79 5.97 -4.14 21.45
N GLN A 80 7.29 -3.96 21.57
CA GLN A 80 8.18 -4.99 22.12
C GLN A 80 7.94 -5.14 23.63
N ALA A 81 7.80 -4.03 24.36
CA ALA A 81 7.53 -4.03 25.79
C ALA A 81 6.18 -4.68 26.12
N SER A 82 5.16 -4.52 25.28
CA SER A 82 3.84 -5.16 25.48
C SER A 82 3.79 -6.65 25.09
N ARG A 83 4.86 -7.24 24.55
CA ARG A 83 4.82 -8.64 24.06
C ARG A 83 4.55 -9.61 25.21
N GLY A 84 3.65 -10.56 24.97
CA GLY A 84 3.27 -11.58 25.95
C GLY A 84 2.26 -11.10 27.00
N GLN A 85 1.93 -9.81 27.02
CA GLN A 85 0.91 -9.25 27.90
C GLN A 85 -0.49 -9.37 27.28
N LYS A 86 -1.51 -9.50 28.12
CA LYS A 86 -2.93 -9.38 27.72
C LYS A 86 -3.32 -7.90 27.66
N LEU A 87 -2.62 -7.14 26.81
CA LEU A 87 -2.80 -5.70 26.65
C LEU A 87 -3.20 -5.40 25.21
N GLN A 88 -4.31 -4.67 25.04
CA GLN A 88 -4.67 -4.05 23.78
C GLN A 88 -4.01 -2.68 23.69
N LEU A 89 -2.93 -2.58 22.93
CA LEU A 89 -2.17 -1.36 22.70
C LEU A 89 -2.56 -0.73 21.35
N GLN A 90 -3.09 0.49 21.37
CA GLN A 90 -3.42 1.26 20.17
C GLN A 90 -2.36 2.34 19.90
N LEU A 91 -1.80 2.32 18.69
CA LEU A 91 -0.75 3.25 18.24
C LEU A 91 -1.09 3.93 16.91
N VAL A 92 -2.32 3.78 16.41
CA VAL A 92 -2.75 4.33 15.11
C VAL A 92 -2.55 5.86 15.09
N GLY A 93 -2.20 6.41 13.93
CA GLY A 93 -1.99 7.85 13.77
C GLY A 93 -0.66 8.39 14.31
N ASN A 94 0.25 7.50 14.70
CA ASN A 94 1.66 7.82 14.96
C ASN A 94 2.52 7.58 13.70
N GLN A 95 3.85 7.67 13.81
CA GLN A 95 4.80 7.45 12.71
C GLN A 95 4.63 8.45 11.54
N VAL A 96 4.40 9.72 11.88
CA VAL A 96 4.08 10.81 10.94
C VAL A 96 5.04 10.86 9.74
N LEU A 97 6.34 10.78 9.97
CA LEU A 97 7.33 10.84 8.89
C LEU A 97 7.16 9.69 7.88
N ASP A 98 6.93 8.48 8.37
CA ASP A 98 6.80 7.27 7.55
C ASP A 98 5.57 7.39 6.65
N GLU A 99 4.45 7.86 7.20
CA GLU A 99 3.20 8.09 6.48
C GLU A 99 3.32 9.24 5.46
N VAL A 100 4.01 10.33 5.81
CA VAL A 100 4.30 11.42 4.86
C VAL A 100 5.17 10.93 3.70
N LEU A 101 6.20 10.14 3.97
CA LEU A 101 7.06 9.57 2.92
C LEU A 101 6.26 8.67 1.98
N ASN A 102 5.38 7.82 2.54
CA ASN A 102 4.50 6.94 1.78
C ASN A 102 3.50 7.73 0.91
N ALA A 103 2.88 8.77 1.48
CA ALA A 103 1.93 9.63 0.78
C ALA A 103 2.61 10.42 -0.34
N VAL A 104 3.80 10.98 -0.11
CA VAL A 104 4.56 11.75 -1.11
C VAL A 104 5.03 10.86 -2.26
N SER A 105 5.54 9.66 -1.98
CA SER A 105 6.05 8.76 -3.02
C SER A 105 4.96 8.36 -4.02
N HIS A 106 3.77 8.00 -3.54
CA HIS A 106 2.63 7.67 -4.41
C HIS A 106 1.86 8.90 -4.90
N GLY A 107 1.90 10.03 -4.18
CA GLY A 107 1.38 11.31 -4.66
C GLY A 107 2.14 11.82 -5.88
N LEU A 108 3.46 11.62 -5.93
CA LEU A 108 4.24 11.84 -7.16
C LEU A 108 3.81 10.89 -8.29
N GLY A 109 3.59 9.61 -7.95
CA GLY A 109 3.03 8.62 -8.87
C GLY A 109 1.68 9.04 -9.46
N LEU A 110 0.80 9.65 -8.66
CA LEU A 110 -0.48 10.18 -9.11
C LEU A 110 -0.30 11.31 -10.13
N LEU A 111 0.55 12.29 -9.84
CA LEU A 111 0.82 13.39 -10.78
C LEU A 111 1.36 12.85 -12.12
N LEU A 112 2.29 11.90 -12.06
CA LEU A 112 2.82 11.23 -13.24
C LEU A 112 1.75 10.42 -13.99
N ALA A 113 0.85 9.73 -13.28
CA ALA A 113 -0.23 8.95 -13.86
C ALA A 113 -1.26 9.84 -14.57
N ILE A 114 -1.61 11.01 -14.00
CA ILE A 114 -2.52 11.98 -14.63
C ILE A 114 -1.92 12.48 -15.94
N VAL A 115 -0.67 12.97 -15.90
CA VAL A 115 0.04 13.44 -17.09
C VAL A 115 0.20 12.31 -18.11
N GLY A 116 0.60 11.12 -17.63
CA GLY A 116 0.79 9.95 -18.46
C GLY A 116 -0.49 9.47 -19.15
N SER A 117 -1.64 9.61 -18.49
CA SER A 117 -2.96 9.29 -19.05
C SER A 117 -3.31 10.19 -20.23
N VAL A 118 -2.91 11.46 -20.20
CA VAL A 118 -3.09 12.39 -21.33
C VAL A 118 -2.29 11.91 -22.54
N PHE A 119 -1.00 11.59 -22.36
CA PHE A 119 -0.15 11.11 -23.45
C PHE A 119 -0.61 9.78 -24.03
N LEU A 120 -1.00 8.83 -23.19
CA LEU A 120 -1.56 7.55 -23.64
C LEU A 120 -2.90 7.73 -24.36
N GLY A 121 -3.75 8.63 -23.88
CA GLY A 121 -5.01 8.97 -24.54
C GLY A 121 -4.80 9.56 -25.93
N ILE A 122 -3.83 10.47 -26.09
CA ILE A 122 -3.43 11.01 -27.39
C ILE A 122 -2.89 9.89 -28.29
N ALA A 123 -1.99 9.04 -27.79
CA ALA A 123 -1.40 7.96 -28.57
C ALA A 123 -2.41 6.88 -29.01
N ALA A 124 -3.45 6.65 -28.21
CA ALA A 124 -4.54 5.73 -28.52
C ALA A 124 -5.64 6.35 -29.40
N SER A 125 -5.67 7.68 -29.58
CA SER A 125 -6.80 8.40 -30.19
C SER A 125 -7.14 7.96 -31.62
N GLU A 126 -6.14 7.56 -32.41
CA GLU A 126 -6.31 7.07 -33.78
C GLU A 126 -6.31 5.52 -33.89
N LYS A 127 -6.23 4.81 -32.76
CA LYS A 127 -6.21 3.34 -32.73
C LYS A 127 -7.64 2.76 -32.79
N PRO A 128 -7.80 1.47 -33.10
CA PRO A 128 -9.10 0.79 -33.03
C PRO A 128 -9.76 0.91 -31.64
N TYR A 129 -11.10 0.79 -31.60
CA TYR A 129 -11.88 0.99 -30.37
C TYR A 129 -11.42 0.11 -29.19
N HIS A 130 -11.09 -1.16 -29.45
CA HIS A 130 -10.61 -2.07 -28.41
C HIS A 130 -9.30 -1.59 -27.75
N CYS A 131 -8.38 -0.99 -28.52
CA CYS A 131 -7.15 -0.39 -27.99
C CYS A 131 -7.46 0.81 -27.10
N LYS A 132 -8.40 1.67 -27.50
CA LYS A 132 -8.81 2.85 -26.71
C LYS A 132 -9.36 2.43 -25.35
N VAL A 133 -10.27 1.45 -25.35
CA VAL A 133 -10.86 0.91 -24.11
C VAL A 133 -9.78 0.29 -23.23
N ALA A 134 -8.88 -0.51 -23.79
CA ALA A 134 -7.81 -1.16 -23.06
C ALA A 134 -6.86 -0.15 -22.39
N VAL A 135 -6.46 0.90 -23.12
CA VAL A 135 -5.63 2.00 -22.60
C VAL A 135 -6.37 2.79 -21.53
N ALA A 136 -7.67 3.07 -21.73
CA ALA A 136 -8.49 3.77 -20.74
C ALA A 136 -8.59 2.97 -19.43
N LEU A 137 -8.84 1.66 -19.48
CA LEU A 137 -8.87 0.79 -18.31
C LEU A 137 -7.54 0.80 -17.56
N TYR A 138 -6.42 0.73 -18.28
CA TYR A 138 -5.10 0.82 -17.67
C TYR A 138 -4.85 2.18 -16.98
N CYS A 139 -5.20 3.28 -17.65
CA CYS A 139 -5.05 4.63 -17.08
C CYS A 139 -5.92 4.82 -15.84
N ILE A 140 -7.18 4.34 -15.87
CA ILE A 140 -8.07 4.38 -14.71
C ILE A 140 -7.48 3.59 -13.56
N ALA A 141 -6.99 2.37 -13.81
CA ALA A 141 -6.41 1.52 -12.77
C ALA A 141 -5.15 2.14 -12.14
N LEU A 142 -4.27 2.74 -12.95
CA LEU A 142 -3.10 3.50 -12.46
C LEU A 142 -3.52 4.66 -11.55
N ASN A 143 -4.47 5.49 -11.99
CA ASN A 143 -4.93 6.63 -11.18
C ASN A 143 -5.60 6.15 -9.89
N VAL A 144 -6.44 5.11 -9.96
CA VAL A 144 -7.13 4.57 -8.77
C VAL A 144 -6.12 4.05 -7.76
N LEU A 145 -5.07 3.32 -8.16
CA LEU A 145 -3.99 2.90 -7.25
C LEU A 145 -3.36 4.09 -6.56
N TYR A 146 -2.83 5.05 -7.33
CA TYR A 146 -2.08 6.15 -6.74
C TYR A 146 -2.96 7.09 -5.91
N ILE A 147 -4.23 7.29 -6.29
CA ILE A 147 -5.20 8.03 -5.47
C ILE A 147 -5.45 7.29 -4.16
N ALA A 148 -5.83 6.00 -4.22
CA ALA A 148 -6.18 5.23 -3.03
C ALA A 148 -5.02 5.19 -2.02
N SER A 149 -3.81 4.95 -2.52
CA SER A 149 -2.61 4.89 -1.68
C SER A 149 -2.24 6.23 -1.08
N THR A 150 -2.26 7.31 -1.90
CA THR A 150 -1.98 8.66 -1.41
C THR A 150 -2.97 9.07 -0.32
N LEU A 151 -4.26 8.79 -0.52
CA LEU A 151 -5.30 9.12 0.45
C LEU A 151 -5.17 8.29 1.73
N PHE A 152 -4.90 6.99 1.63
CA PHE A 152 -4.71 6.12 2.79
C PHE A 152 -3.61 6.65 3.72
N HIS A 153 -2.43 6.91 3.18
CA HIS A 153 -1.30 7.43 3.95
C HIS A 153 -1.48 8.89 4.38
N SER A 154 -2.26 9.69 3.64
CA SER A 154 -2.60 11.05 4.07
C SER A 154 -3.61 11.08 5.22
N PHE A 155 -4.46 10.06 5.33
CA PHE A 155 -5.55 9.98 6.31
C PHE A 155 -5.24 9.07 7.50
N TYR A 156 -3.97 8.67 7.67
CA TYR A 156 -3.49 7.77 8.73
C TYR A 156 -3.87 8.19 10.17
N ALA A 157 -4.14 9.47 10.40
CA ALA A 157 -4.48 10.06 11.70
C ALA A 157 -5.98 10.39 11.90
N LEU A 158 -6.85 10.12 10.92
CA LEU A 158 -8.28 10.48 10.96
C LEU A 158 -9.17 9.46 11.70
N GLY A 159 -8.57 8.61 12.53
CA GLY A 159 -9.26 7.62 13.36
C GLY A 159 -9.47 6.26 12.68
N PRO A 160 -9.83 5.23 13.47
CA PRO A 160 -9.75 3.84 13.06
C PRO A 160 -10.66 3.49 11.87
N THR A 161 -11.85 4.08 11.79
CA THR A 161 -12.78 3.80 10.68
C THR A 161 -12.28 4.35 9.35
N VAL A 162 -11.75 5.58 9.33
CA VAL A 162 -11.22 6.20 8.11
C VAL A 162 -10.00 5.43 7.62
N VAL A 163 -9.04 5.19 8.52
CA VAL A 163 -7.84 4.39 8.23
C VAL A 163 -8.21 3.02 7.70
N TRP A 164 -9.22 2.37 8.29
CA TRP A 164 -9.68 1.07 7.82
C TRP A 164 -10.26 1.12 6.40
N VAL A 165 -11.18 2.07 6.10
CA VAL A 165 -11.81 2.18 4.77
C VAL A 165 -10.77 2.45 3.71
N PHE A 166 -9.91 3.46 3.90
CA PHE A 166 -8.90 3.80 2.92
C PHE A 166 -7.82 2.72 2.79
N GLY A 167 -7.51 1.99 3.87
CA GLY A 167 -6.63 0.84 3.80
C GLY A 167 -7.20 -0.29 2.94
N VAL A 168 -8.50 -0.57 3.05
CA VAL A 168 -9.18 -1.53 2.16
C VAL A 168 -9.14 -1.06 0.71
N LEU A 169 -9.41 0.23 0.44
CA LEU A 169 -9.36 0.77 -0.91
C LEU A 169 -7.96 0.69 -1.53
N ASP A 170 -6.93 1.02 -0.77
CA ASP A 170 -5.53 0.95 -1.18
C ASP A 170 -5.13 -0.48 -1.58
N HIS A 171 -5.44 -1.47 -0.74
CA HIS A 171 -5.16 -2.88 -1.04
C HIS A 171 -5.98 -3.39 -2.23
N CYS A 172 -7.26 -3.00 -2.33
CA CYS A 172 -8.11 -3.32 -3.48
C CYS A 172 -7.54 -2.78 -4.80
N ALA A 173 -6.94 -1.59 -4.77
CA ALA A 173 -6.43 -0.95 -5.96
C ALA A 173 -5.21 -1.67 -6.56
N ILE A 174 -4.47 -2.48 -5.79
CA ILE A 174 -3.40 -3.35 -6.29
C ILE A 174 -3.97 -4.38 -7.27
N TYR A 175 -5.09 -5.04 -6.92
CA TYR A 175 -5.75 -5.99 -7.82
C TYR A 175 -6.22 -5.33 -9.12
N LEU A 176 -6.81 -4.13 -9.00
CA LEU A 176 -7.27 -3.35 -10.15
C LEU A 176 -6.11 -2.98 -11.07
N LEU A 177 -4.98 -2.52 -10.51
CA LEU A 177 -3.80 -2.20 -11.31
C LEU A 177 -3.26 -3.43 -12.03
N ILE A 178 -3.15 -4.58 -11.35
CA ILE A 178 -2.66 -5.81 -11.99
C ILE A 178 -3.59 -6.23 -13.13
N ALA A 179 -4.91 -6.24 -12.94
CA ALA A 179 -5.83 -6.58 -14.03
C ALA A 179 -5.80 -5.53 -15.17
N GLY A 180 -5.79 -4.24 -14.81
CA GLY A 180 -5.78 -3.13 -15.74
C GLY A 180 -4.49 -3.05 -16.58
N SER A 181 -3.34 -3.43 -16.02
CA SER A 181 -2.06 -3.41 -16.74
C SER A 181 -2.03 -4.42 -17.88
N TYR A 182 -2.77 -5.53 -17.79
CA TYR A 182 -2.86 -6.54 -18.84
C TYR A 182 -3.71 -6.09 -20.03
N CYS A 183 -4.69 -5.20 -19.80
CA CYS A 183 -5.62 -4.75 -20.83
C CYS A 183 -4.91 -4.31 -22.13
N PRO A 184 -3.97 -3.35 -22.12
CA PRO A 184 -3.30 -2.90 -23.35
C PRO A 184 -2.44 -4.00 -23.98
N PHE A 185 -1.72 -4.81 -23.19
CA PHE A 185 -0.88 -5.88 -23.74
C PHE A 185 -1.70 -6.94 -24.47
N LEU A 186 -2.74 -7.48 -23.82
CA LEU A 186 -3.54 -8.55 -24.41
C LEU A 186 -4.43 -8.04 -25.54
N SER A 187 -5.07 -6.88 -25.37
CA SER A 187 -6.02 -6.38 -26.38
C SER A 187 -5.35 -5.88 -27.65
N VAL A 188 -4.13 -5.32 -27.55
CA VAL A 188 -3.40 -4.77 -28.70
C VAL A 188 -2.64 -5.86 -29.45
N PHE A 189 -1.92 -6.73 -28.75
CA PHE A 189 -1.09 -7.75 -29.42
C PHE A 189 -1.88 -8.98 -29.86
N PHE A 190 -3.03 -9.27 -29.25
CA PHE A 190 -3.81 -10.47 -29.53
C PHE A 190 -5.28 -10.14 -29.83
N PRO A 191 -5.55 -9.31 -30.86
CA PRO A 191 -6.92 -8.90 -31.17
C PRO A 191 -7.76 -10.11 -31.57
N GLY A 192 -8.81 -10.39 -30.81
CA GLY A 192 -9.75 -11.49 -31.09
C GLY A 192 -9.29 -12.89 -30.68
N ALA A 193 -8.12 -13.04 -30.06
CA ALA A 193 -7.62 -14.35 -29.66
C ALA A 193 -8.33 -14.87 -28.40
N LEU A 194 -8.92 -16.06 -28.50
CA LEU A 194 -9.79 -16.63 -27.46
C LEU A 194 -9.03 -16.93 -26.16
N SER A 195 -7.78 -17.39 -26.23
CA SER A 195 -6.93 -17.70 -25.08
C SER A 195 -6.65 -16.46 -24.24
N GLU A 196 -6.25 -15.36 -24.87
CA GLU A 196 -5.88 -14.11 -24.22
C GLU A 196 -7.10 -13.37 -23.69
N GLN A 197 -8.24 -13.46 -24.39
CA GLN A 197 -9.51 -12.98 -23.84
C GLN A 197 -9.92 -13.75 -22.58
N LYS A 198 -9.78 -15.08 -22.58
CA LYS A 198 -10.05 -15.90 -21.38
C LYS A 198 -9.11 -15.55 -20.23
N LEU A 199 -7.83 -15.28 -20.52
CA LEU A 199 -6.85 -14.81 -19.53
C LEU A 199 -7.24 -13.43 -18.96
N LEU A 200 -7.65 -12.49 -19.82
CA LEU A 200 -8.08 -11.18 -19.36
C LEU A 200 -9.32 -11.28 -18.47
N VAL A 201 -10.32 -12.08 -18.85
CA VAL A 201 -11.52 -12.33 -18.04
C VAL A 201 -11.15 -12.98 -16.71
N SER A 202 -10.27 -13.99 -16.70
CA SER A 202 -9.85 -14.65 -15.47
C SER A 202 -9.12 -13.70 -14.53
N LEU A 203 -8.31 -12.77 -15.05
CA LEU A 203 -7.65 -11.73 -14.27
C LEU A 203 -8.64 -10.78 -13.59
N TRP A 204 -9.67 -10.34 -14.30
CA TRP A 204 -10.72 -9.51 -13.69
C TRP A 204 -11.53 -10.29 -12.64
N VAL A 205 -11.86 -11.56 -12.89
CA VAL A 205 -12.52 -12.42 -11.89
C VAL A 205 -11.63 -12.57 -10.64
N MET A 206 -10.34 -12.83 -10.80
CA MET A 206 -9.40 -12.90 -9.69
C MET A 206 -9.27 -11.56 -8.96
N ALA A 207 -9.25 -10.43 -9.69
CA ALA A 207 -9.19 -9.10 -9.11
C ALA A 207 -10.39 -8.82 -8.20
N PHE A 208 -11.61 -9.04 -8.71
CA PHE A 208 -12.83 -8.86 -7.91
C PHE A 208 -12.89 -9.82 -6.72
N SER A 209 -12.48 -11.09 -6.90
CA SER A 209 -12.41 -12.05 -5.79
C SER A 209 -11.41 -11.61 -4.71
N GLY A 210 -10.27 -11.08 -5.14
CA GLY A 210 -9.25 -10.49 -4.27
C GLY A 210 -9.80 -9.30 -3.49
N MET A 211 -10.47 -8.36 -4.17
CA MET A 211 -11.10 -7.18 -3.54
C MET A 211 -12.16 -7.57 -2.50
N ILE A 212 -13.02 -8.56 -2.80
CA ILE A 212 -14.00 -9.10 -1.85
C ILE A 212 -13.28 -9.70 -0.64
N THR A 213 -12.21 -10.47 -0.86
CA THR A 213 -11.41 -11.04 0.23
C THR A 213 -10.79 -9.94 1.08
N THR A 214 -10.21 -8.91 0.48
CA THR A 214 -9.62 -7.77 1.19
C THR A 214 -10.65 -6.99 1.99
N ALA A 215 -11.87 -6.80 1.47
CA ALA A 215 -12.92 -6.06 2.18
C ALA A 215 -13.50 -6.84 3.37
N PHE A 216 -13.78 -8.14 3.21
CA PHE A 216 -14.60 -8.89 4.15
C PHE A 216 -13.83 -9.90 5.00
N TYR A 217 -12.72 -10.45 4.51
CA TYR A 217 -11.95 -11.44 5.26
C TYR A 217 -11.03 -10.77 6.29
N ARG A 218 -11.08 -11.27 7.54
CA ARG A 218 -10.32 -10.78 8.70
C ARG A 218 -9.45 -11.85 9.37
N GLY A 219 -9.31 -13.03 8.75
CA GLY A 219 -8.55 -14.15 9.31
C GLY A 219 -7.03 -13.95 9.25
N PRO A 220 -6.25 -14.71 10.04
CA PRO A 220 -4.80 -14.57 10.12
C PRO A 220 -4.08 -14.90 8.80
N GLN A 221 -4.72 -15.65 7.89
CA GLN A 221 -4.17 -16.00 6.58
C GLN A 221 -4.28 -14.86 5.55
N LYS A 222 -4.97 -13.76 5.87
CA LYS A 222 -5.32 -12.69 4.90
C LYS A 222 -4.11 -12.22 4.10
N LYS A 223 -3.03 -11.83 4.79
CA LYS A 223 -1.80 -11.33 4.15
C LYS A 223 -1.23 -12.31 3.13
N TRP A 224 -1.25 -13.61 3.44
CA TRP A 224 -0.72 -14.65 2.56
C TRP A 224 -1.62 -14.90 1.35
N ILE A 225 -2.95 -14.86 1.54
CA ILE A 225 -3.91 -14.99 0.45
C ILE A 225 -3.75 -13.82 -0.53
N GLU A 226 -3.71 -12.58 -0.01
CA GLU A 226 -3.56 -11.38 -0.84
C GLU A 226 -2.25 -11.42 -1.63
N LEU A 227 -1.13 -11.69 -0.96
CA LEU A 227 0.18 -11.76 -1.62
C LEU A 227 0.24 -12.85 -2.69
N SER A 228 -0.36 -14.01 -2.43
CA SER A 228 -0.41 -15.12 -3.38
C SER A 228 -1.24 -14.75 -4.62
N LEU A 229 -2.37 -14.06 -4.42
CA LEU A 229 -3.19 -13.57 -5.53
C LEU A 229 -2.45 -12.49 -6.33
N TYR A 230 -1.80 -11.52 -5.68
CA TYR A 230 -1.04 -10.48 -6.38
C TYR A 230 0.05 -11.08 -7.28
N LEU A 231 0.86 -12.00 -6.73
CA LEU A 231 1.94 -12.63 -7.49
C LEU A 231 1.41 -13.59 -8.56
N GLY A 232 0.40 -14.40 -8.22
CA GLY A 232 -0.22 -15.33 -9.18
C GLY A 232 -0.85 -14.60 -10.36
N MET A 233 -1.55 -13.49 -10.09
CA MET A 233 -2.09 -12.64 -11.14
C MET A 233 -0.97 -12.00 -11.97
N GLY A 234 0.04 -11.40 -11.33
CA GLY A 234 1.14 -10.71 -12.03
C GLY A 234 2.02 -11.61 -12.91
N TRP A 235 2.14 -12.90 -12.56
CA TRP A 235 2.90 -13.87 -13.35
C TRP A 235 2.05 -14.67 -14.35
N SER A 236 0.73 -14.46 -14.37
CA SER A 236 -0.19 -15.18 -15.28
C SER A 236 0.11 -14.97 -16.78
N CYS A 237 0.83 -13.89 -17.13
CA CYS A 237 1.24 -13.63 -18.51
C CYS A 237 2.28 -14.65 -19.01
N ALA A 238 2.89 -15.46 -18.14
CA ALA A 238 3.87 -16.48 -18.51
C ALA A 238 3.38 -17.41 -19.63
N GLY A 239 2.07 -17.68 -19.69
CA GLY A 239 1.46 -18.52 -20.74
C GLY A 239 1.51 -17.91 -22.15
N CYS A 240 1.54 -16.58 -22.28
CA CYS A 240 1.60 -15.87 -23.56
C CYS A 240 2.86 -14.98 -23.69
N LEU A 241 3.79 -15.05 -22.72
CA LEU A 241 4.92 -14.12 -22.60
C LEU A 241 5.86 -14.22 -23.81
N GLY A 242 6.17 -15.43 -24.28
CA GLY A 242 7.06 -15.63 -25.43
C GLY A 242 6.54 -14.99 -26.71
N GLU A 243 5.26 -15.19 -27.02
CA GLU A 243 4.62 -14.60 -28.20
C GLU A 243 4.46 -13.08 -28.06
N MET A 244 4.09 -12.62 -26.86
CA MET A 244 3.99 -11.18 -26.57
C MET A 244 5.33 -10.47 -26.74
N MET A 245 6.43 -11.06 -26.24
CA MET A 245 7.79 -10.55 -26.42
C MET A 245 8.20 -10.53 -27.90
N ALA A 246 7.82 -11.55 -28.68
CA ALA A 246 8.09 -11.61 -30.11
C ALA A 246 7.36 -10.49 -30.88
N ARG A 247 6.09 -10.23 -30.56
CA ARG A 247 5.28 -9.16 -31.19
C ARG A 247 5.76 -7.75 -30.81
N MET A 248 6.25 -7.58 -29.59
CA MET A 248 6.70 -6.29 -29.05
C MET A 248 8.15 -5.94 -29.40
N GLY A 249 8.97 -6.95 -29.72
CA GLY A 249 10.39 -6.81 -29.99
C GLY A 249 11.26 -6.69 -28.73
N PRO A 250 12.59 -6.70 -28.88
CA PRO A 250 13.53 -6.80 -27.75
C PRO A 250 13.46 -5.64 -26.76
N GLU A 251 13.32 -4.42 -27.25
CA GLU A 251 13.36 -3.22 -26.39
C GLU A 251 12.12 -3.11 -25.50
N GLY A 252 10.92 -3.33 -26.04
CA GLY A 252 9.71 -3.41 -25.23
C GLY A 252 9.74 -4.60 -24.26
N SER A 253 10.27 -5.74 -24.71
CA SER A 253 10.44 -6.92 -23.85
C SER A 253 11.29 -6.65 -22.62
N ARG A 254 12.37 -5.85 -22.75
CA ARG A 254 13.18 -5.42 -21.60
C ARG A 254 12.37 -4.60 -20.60
N LEU A 255 11.54 -3.66 -21.07
CA LEU A 255 10.69 -2.84 -20.20
C LEU A 255 9.61 -3.68 -19.50
N LEU A 256 9.01 -4.63 -20.21
CA LEU A 256 8.03 -5.55 -19.64
C LEU A 256 8.65 -6.39 -18.51
N VAL A 257 9.80 -7.02 -18.78
CA VAL A 257 10.53 -7.85 -17.82
C VAL A 257 11.02 -7.01 -16.65
N ALA A 258 11.62 -5.84 -16.91
CA ALA A 258 12.05 -4.93 -15.85
C ALA A 258 10.89 -4.55 -14.94
N GLY A 259 9.71 -4.25 -15.50
CA GLY A 259 8.52 -3.97 -14.71
C GLY A 259 8.10 -5.13 -13.81
N GLY A 260 8.05 -6.36 -14.35
CA GLY A 260 7.75 -7.57 -13.56
C GLY A 260 8.76 -7.84 -12.45
N LEU A 261 10.04 -7.60 -12.72
CA LEU A 261 11.12 -7.70 -11.74
C LEU A 261 11.02 -6.63 -10.65
N PHE A 262 10.66 -5.38 -10.98
CA PHE A 262 10.44 -4.34 -9.97
C PHE A 262 9.26 -4.69 -9.06
N TYR A 263 8.12 -5.11 -9.61
CA TYR A 263 6.98 -5.53 -8.78
C TYR A 263 7.33 -6.70 -7.86
N THR A 264 8.01 -7.71 -8.38
CA THR A 264 8.41 -8.89 -7.58
C THR A 264 9.49 -8.52 -6.55
N GLY A 265 10.46 -7.69 -6.93
CA GLY A 265 11.58 -7.24 -6.10
C GLY A 265 11.17 -6.32 -4.95
N GLY A 266 10.00 -5.67 -5.05
CA GLY A 266 9.42 -4.90 -3.95
C GLY A 266 8.85 -5.75 -2.81
N VAL A 267 8.41 -6.99 -3.10
CA VAL A 267 7.69 -7.84 -2.13
C VAL A 267 8.43 -8.05 -0.80
N PRO A 268 9.75 -8.29 -0.77
CA PRO A 268 10.48 -8.41 0.48
C PRO A 268 10.30 -7.19 1.41
N PHE A 269 10.27 -5.98 0.86
CA PHE A 269 10.07 -4.74 1.63
C PHE A 269 8.63 -4.60 2.11
N PHE A 270 7.66 -4.97 1.28
CA PHE A 270 6.24 -5.04 1.68
C PHE A 270 6.01 -6.00 2.85
N VAL A 271 6.68 -7.16 2.85
CA VAL A 271 6.48 -8.20 3.86
C VAL A 271 7.22 -7.89 5.17
N LYS A 272 8.45 -7.36 5.08
CA LYS A 272 9.37 -7.17 6.21
C LYS A 272 8.87 -6.16 7.24
N GLY A 273 8.29 -5.04 6.80
CA GLY A 273 7.69 -4.04 7.69
C GLY A 273 8.65 -3.40 8.71
N LYS A 274 9.92 -3.18 8.34
CA LYS A 274 10.92 -2.52 9.17
C LYS A 274 11.49 -1.30 8.43
N ARG A 275 12.79 -1.05 8.57
CA ARG A 275 13.57 -0.08 7.81
C ARG A 275 14.71 -0.75 7.06
N THR A 276 15.11 -0.16 5.95
CA THR A 276 16.31 -0.51 5.19
C THR A 276 17.06 0.78 4.87
N LEU A 277 18.34 0.84 5.26
CA LEU A 277 19.18 2.04 5.11
C LEU A 277 18.55 3.32 5.70
N GLY A 278 17.81 3.18 6.81
CA GLY A 278 17.13 4.30 7.48
C GLY A 278 15.77 4.69 6.87
N VAL A 279 15.41 4.17 5.70
CA VAL A 279 14.13 4.44 5.01
C VAL A 279 13.07 3.40 5.44
N PRO A 280 11.80 3.78 5.63
CA PRO A 280 10.72 2.82 5.87
C PRO A 280 10.61 1.80 4.72
N ASP A 281 10.54 0.51 5.05
CA ASP A 281 10.45 -0.54 4.04
C ASP A 281 9.19 -0.37 3.16
N HIS A 282 8.09 0.16 3.72
CA HIS A 282 6.88 0.44 2.95
C HIS A 282 7.08 1.55 1.90
N THR A 283 7.87 2.57 2.21
CA THR A 283 8.25 3.60 1.23
C THR A 283 9.11 2.99 0.12
N ILE A 284 10.04 2.09 0.46
CA ILE A 284 10.84 1.38 -0.55
C ILE A 284 9.94 0.55 -1.46
N TRP A 285 8.95 -0.16 -0.90
CA TRP A 285 7.92 -0.85 -1.67
C TRP A 285 7.21 0.09 -2.65
N HIS A 286 6.82 1.30 -2.23
CA HIS A 286 6.23 2.30 -3.12
C HIS A 286 7.14 2.68 -4.29
N ILE A 287 8.44 2.82 -4.05
CA ILE A 287 9.40 3.12 -5.12
C ILE A 287 9.50 1.96 -6.12
N PHE A 288 9.48 0.70 -5.66
CA PHE A 288 9.44 -0.47 -6.55
C PHE A 288 8.14 -0.53 -7.37
N VAL A 289 6.99 -0.25 -6.77
CA VAL A 289 5.69 -0.19 -7.46
C VAL A 289 5.69 0.92 -8.52
N LEU A 290 6.24 2.10 -8.19
CA LEU A 290 6.38 3.20 -9.14
C LEU A 290 7.33 2.86 -10.29
N ALA A 291 8.49 2.27 -10.02
CA ALA A 291 9.42 1.82 -11.05
C ALA A 291 8.82 0.74 -11.97
N GLY A 292 8.06 -0.20 -11.40
CA GLY A 292 7.31 -1.21 -12.13
C GLY A 292 6.26 -0.59 -13.05
N SER A 293 5.45 0.32 -12.49
CA SER A 293 4.41 1.04 -13.22
C SER A 293 4.99 1.90 -14.35
N MET A 294 6.10 2.61 -14.11
CA MET A 294 6.78 3.40 -15.14
C MET A 294 7.31 2.51 -16.28
N SER A 295 7.91 1.36 -15.94
CA SER A 295 8.43 0.42 -16.94
C SER A 295 7.30 -0.09 -17.84
N HIS A 296 6.18 -0.52 -17.25
CA HIS A 296 4.99 -0.95 -18.01
C HIS A 296 4.35 0.21 -18.77
N TYR A 297 4.27 1.40 -18.19
CA TYR A 297 3.72 2.59 -18.85
C TYR A 297 4.49 2.92 -20.13
N PHE A 298 5.81 3.02 -20.06
CA PHE A 298 6.64 3.30 -21.23
C PHE A 298 6.63 2.16 -22.25
N CYS A 299 6.50 0.92 -21.77
CA CYS A 299 6.30 -0.22 -22.65
C CYS A 299 5.00 -0.05 -23.48
N VAL A 300 3.89 0.30 -22.82
CA VAL A 300 2.61 0.54 -23.48
C VAL A 300 2.70 1.74 -24.44
N LEU A 301 3.27 2.86 -23.98
CA LEU A 301 3.35 4.10 -24.77
C LEU A 301 4.22 3.94 -26.03
N TRP A 302 5.32 3.20 -25.97
CA TRP A 302 6.27 3.11 -27.08
C TRP A 302 6.10 1.88 -27.97
N TYR A 303 5.56 0.78 -27.44
CA TYR A 303 5.52 -0.50 -28.15
C TYR A 303 4.11 -1.07 -28.35
N CYS A 304 3.13 -0.72 -27.49
CA CYS A 304 1.74 -1.12 -27.72
C CYS A 304 1.00 -0.08 -28.56
N VAL A 305 1.04 1.19 -28.14
CA VAL A 305 0.33 2.30 -28.78
C VAL A 305 1.27 3.48 -29.04
N PRO A 306 2.29 3.32 -29.92
CA PRO A 306 3.23 4.39 -30.22
C PRO A 306 2.53 5.64 -30.76
N LEU A 307 2.96 6.81 -30.28
CA LEU A 307 2.62 8.10 -30.86
C LEU A 307 2.99 8.11 -32.35
N ALA A 308 2.07 8.60 -33.19
CA ALA A 308 2.29 8.71 -34.63
C ALA A 308 3.60 9.47 -34.91
N GLY A 309 4.48 8.85 -35.72
CA GLY A 309 5.73 9.45 -36.18
C GLY A 309 7.02 9.10 -35.42
N LYS A 310 7.00 8.25 -34.37
CA LYS A 310 8.26 7.86 -33.68
C LYS A 310 8.70 6.39 -33.74
N PHE A 311 7.84 5.43 -34.02
CA PHE A 311 8.27 4.04 -34.28
C PHE A 311 7.29 3.36 -35.24
N ASN A 312 7.74 3.10 -36.48
CA ASN A 312 7.02 2.26 -37.44
C ASN A 312 7.12 0.79 -36.99
N VAL A 313 6.36 0.42 -35.96
CA VAL A 313 6.02 -0.99 -35.78
C VAL A 313 4.92 -1.27 -36.80
N GLN A 314 5.29 -1.87 -37.93
CA GLN A 314 4.32 -2.39 -38.88
C GLN A 314 3.53 -3.49 -38.16
N LEU A 315 2.30 -3.16 -37.75
CA LEU A 315 1.30 -4.17 -37.46
C LEU A 315 0.93 -4.77 -38.82
N GLN A 316 1.55 -5.90 -39.17
CA GLN A 316 1.08 -6.79 -40.23
C GLN A 316 -0.07 -7.64 -39.70
#